data_AF-A0A957LUU6-F1
#
_entry.id   AF-A0A957LUU6-F1
#
_cell.length_a   1.000
_cell.length_b   1.000
_cell.length_c   1.000
_cell.angle_alpha   90.00
_cell.angle_beta   90.00
_cell.angle_gamma   90.00
#
_symmetry.space_group_name_H-M   'P 1'
#
loop_
_entity.id
_entity.type
_entity.pdbx_description
1 polymer ?
#
loop_
_entity_poly.entity_id
_entity_poly.type
_entity_poly.pdbx_seq_one_letter_code
_entity_poly.pdbx_strand_id
1 'polypeptide(L)'
;MAKRNKKMTLEPWTTLSTSEAFSNRWTGVLVDEVELPNGERYEYTRLRPAGIGVAIIGFDEKGRILLEKEYRHGVGEIVWQLPGGLAGGSETLREAGLRELREETGYAPALINDRTVRYLGSIWDNPALGDSQSHIFAAYNLEQNEEIARDPAEAISLHWQRPYWLKEAIRSGIVRDRVLVAAAAYLMIDGLL
;
A
#
# COMPACT_ATOMS: atom_id res chain seq x y z
N MET A 1 15.45 -6.51 48.84
CA MET A 1 15.17 -5.28 48.05
C MET A 1 14.12 -5.61 47.00
N ALA A 2 12.89 -5.14 47.18
CA ALA A 2 11.80 -5.39 46.24
C ALA A 2 12.03 -4.52 44.99
N LYS A 3 12.25 -5.14 43.82
CA LYS A 3 12.15 -4.45 42.53
C LYS A 3 10.72 -3.93 42.43
N ARG A 4 10.55 -2.62 42.61
CA ARG A 4 9.28 -1.93 42.49
C ARG A 4 8.81 -2.17 41.06
N ASN A 5 7.79 -3.00 40.87
CA ASN A 5 7.10 -3.15 39.59
C ASN A 5 6.51 -1.77 39.24
N LYS A 6 7.27 -0.93 38.54
CA LYS A 6 6.72 0.24 37.86
C LYS A 6 5.76 -0.34 36.84
N LYS A 7 4.46 -0.20 37.11
CA LYS A 7 3.38 -0.56 36.20
C LYS A 7 3.71 0.11 34.86
N MET A 8 4.01 -0.66 33.82
CA MET A 8 4.24 -0.09 32.49
C MET A 8 2.93 0.59 32.06
N THR A 9 2.95 1.91 31.95
CA THR A 9 1.86 2.70 31.39
C THR A 9 1.99 2.66 29.87
N LEU A 10 0.87 2.45 29.18
CA LEU A 10 0.82 2.48 27.71
C LEU A 10 0.80 3.95 27.27
N GLU A 11 1.97 4.56 27.19
CA GLU A 11 2.18 5.95 26.75
C GLU A 11 3.17 5.98 25.58
N PRO A 12 3.03 6.92 24.62
CA PRO A 12 4.01 7.10 23.56
C PRO A 12 5.39 7.41 24.13
N TRP A 13 6.42 6.92 23.45
CA TRP A 13 7.81 7.24 23.79
C TRP A 13 8.15 8.66 23.35
N THR A 14 9.14 9.27 24.00
CA THR A 14 9.64 10.59 23.59
C THR A 14 10.91 10.44 22.77
N THR A 15 10.94 10.97 21.54
CA THR A 15 12.16 11.02 20.74
C THR A 15 13.10 12.09 21.27
N LEU A 16 14.31 11.70 21.64
CA LEU A 16 15.37 12.59 22.14
C LEU A 16 16.23 13.13 21.00
N SER A 17 16.57 12.28 20.04
CA SER A 17 17.31 12.66 18.83
C SER A 17 17.08 11.65 17.70
N THR A 18 17.26 12.11 16.46
CA THR A 18 17.22 11.28 15.25
C THR A 18 18.49 11.50 14.44
N SER A 19 19.08 10.41 13.93
CA SER A 19 20.18 10.45 12.96
C SER A 19 19.83 9.63 11.71
N GLU A 20 20.41 10.00 10.56
CA GLU A 20 20.23 9.26 9.31
C GLU A 20 21.46 8.39 9.05
N ALA A 21 21.27 7.06 9.07
CA ALA A 21 22.33 6.09 8.82
C ALA A 21 22.50 5.80 7.32
N PHE A 22 21.44 5.96 6.54
CA PHE A 22 21.44 5.71 5.09
C PHE A 22 20.30 6.46 4.40
N SER A 23 20.50 6.85 3.14
CA SER A 23 19.45 7.39 2.28
C SER A 23 19.71 7.13 0.80
N ASN A 24 18.67 6.75 0.08
CA ASN A 24 18.62 6.77 -1.38
C ASN A 24 17.20 7.12 -1.86
N ARG A 25 16.96 7.03 -3.18
CA ARG A 25 15.65 7.33 -3.78
C ARG A 25 14.50 6.42 -3.32
N TRP A 26 14.79 5.24 -2.76
CA TRP A 26 13.80 4.24 -2.39
C TRP A 26 13.44 4.26 -0.91
N THR A 27 14.39 4.60 -0.04
CA THR A 27 14.18 4.63 1.41
C THR A 27 15.31 5.38 2.13
N GLY A 28 15.04 5.80 3.36
CA GLY A 28 16.06 6.18 4.33
C GLY A 28 16.05 5.27 5.56
N VAL A 29 17.19 5.11 6.23
CA VAL A 29 17.30 4.42 7.52
C VAL A 29 17.60 5.48 8.58
N LEU A 30 16.68 5.61 9.54
CA LEU A 30 16.76 6.56 10.64
C LEU A 30 16.98 5.79 11.95
N VAL A 31 17.84 6.32 12.81
CA VAL A 31 18.11 5.78 14.13
C VAL A 31 17.73 6.85 15.16
N ASP A 32 16.71 6.54 15.95
CA ASP A 32 16.19 7.39 17.01
C ASP A 32 16.74 6.95 18.38
N GLU A 33 17.23 7.90 19.17
CA GLU A 33 17.31 7.71 20.62
C GLU A 33 15.97 8.12 21.23
N VAL A 34 15.34 7.22 21.96
CA VAL A 34 14.04 7.45 22.60
C VAL A 34 14.10 7.24 24.10
N GLU A 35 13.24 7.94 24.82
CA GLU A 35 12.95 7.72 26.24
C GLU A 35 11.62 6.98 26.38
N LEU A 36 11.66 5.83 27.06
CA LEU A 36 10.50 4.99 27.38
C LEU A 36 9.72 5.57 28.58
N PRO A 37 8.43 5.22 28.77
CA PRO A 37 7.63 5.74 29.90
C PRO A 37 8.20 5.45 31.30
N ASN A 38 9.07 4.43 31.41
CA ASN A 38 9.75 4.11 32.67
C ASN A 38 11.00 4.98 32.95
N GLY A 39 11.43 5.80 31.97
CA GLY A 39 12.62 6.65 31.99
C GLY A 39 13.88 5.98 31.40
N GLU A 40 13.78 4.76 30.88
CA GLU A 40 14.90 4.08 30.22
C GLU A 40 15.10 4.60 28.80
N ARG A 41 16.36 4.59 28.33
CA ARG A 41 16.69 4.93 26.95
C ARG A 41 16.70 3.68 26.09
N TYR A 42 16.25 3.83 24.84
CA TYR A 42 16.25 2.76 23.84
C TYR A 42 16.67 3.34 22.48
N GLU A 43 17.35 2.54 21.68
CA GLU A 43 17.71 2.88 20.30
C GLU A 43 16.70 2.22 19.36
N TYR A 44 16.00 3.02 18.56
CA TYR A 44 14.98 2.54 17.63
C TYR A 44 15.36 2.81 16.18
N THR A 45 15.46 1.77 15.37
CA THR A 45 15.68 1.93 13.92
C THR A 45 14.35 1.92 13.18
N ARG A 46 14.12 2.94 12.35
CA ARG A 46 12.95 3.06 11.48
C ARG A 46 13.34 3.42 10.06
N LEU A 47 12.48 3.09 9.11
CA LEU A 47 12.59 3.40 7.71
C LEU A 47 11.81 4.68 7.40
N ARG A 48 12.44 5.59 6.64
CA ARG A 48 11.75 6.68 5.97
C ARG A 48 11.23 6.17 4.63
N PRO A 49 9.91 6.19 4.37
CA PRO A 49 9.36 5.82 3.08
C PRO A 49 9.77 6.85 2.00
N ALA A 50 9.82 6.42 0.74
CA ALA A 50 10.06 7.32 -0.40
C ALA A 50 8.87 8.25 -0.68
N GLY A 51 7.67 7.88 -0.26
CA GLY A 51 6.44 8.64 -0.47
C GLY A 51 5.23 7.91 0.09
N ILE A 52 4.04 8.42 -0.23
CA ILE A 52 2.77 7.80 0.15
C ILE A 52 2.33 6.85 -0.98
N GLY A 53 2.05 5.59 -0.64
CA GLY A 53 1.56 4.61 -1.60
C GLY A 53 0.09 4.81 -1.94
N VAL A 54 -0.26 4.56 -3.20
CA VAL A 54 -1.65 4.54 -3.70
C VAL A 54 -1.87 3.29 -4.55
N ALA A 55 -3.05 2.70 -4.47
CA ALA A 55 -3.44 1.56 -5.28
C ALA A 55 -4.91 1.66 -5.70
N ILE A 56 -5.24 1.13 -6.88
CA ILE A 56 -6.60 1.09 -7.40
C ILE A 56 -7.07 -0.35 -7.63
N ILE A 57 -8.22 -0.71 -7.04
CA ILE A 57 -8.99 -1.88 -7.46
C ILE A 57 -9.97 -1.49 -8.56
N GLY A 58 -9.62 -1.85 -9.79
CA GLY A 58 -10.37 -1.51 -10.99
C GLY A 58 -11.42 -2.55 -11.35
N PHE A 59 -12.66 -2.15 -11.66
CA PHE A 59 -13.76 -3.02 -12.05
C PHE A 59 -14.15 -2.81 -13.52
N ASP A 60 -14.32 -3.91 -14.26
CA ASP A 60 -14.99 -3.88 -15.56
C ASP A 60 -16.52 -3.93 -15.43
N GLU A 61 -17.23 -3.78 -16.54
CA GLU A 61 -18.71 -3.87 -16.60
C GLU A 61 -19.25 -5.24 -16.15
N LYS A 62 -18.41 -6.28 -16.17
CA LYS A 62 -18.78 -7.63 -15.73
C LYS A 62 -18.58 -7.79 -14.23
N GLY A 63 -18.08 -6.79 -13.50
CA GLY A 63 -17.76 -6.87 -12.08
C GLY A 63 -16.54 -7.74 -11.77
N ARG A 64 -15.62 -7.90 -12.75
CA ARG A 64 -14.29 -8.48 -12.50
C ARG A 64 -13.34 -7.37 -12.05
N ILE A 65 -12.37 -7.74 -11.23
CA ILE A 65 -11.30 -6.85 -10.77
C ILE A 65 -10.05 -7.04 -11.63
N LEU A 66 -9.38 -5.93 -11.92
CA LEU A 66 -8.10 -5.90 -12.60
C LEU A 66 -6.99 -6.09 -11.58
N LEU A 67 -6.17 -7.12 -11.79
CA LEU A 67 -5.01 -7.44 -10.97
C LEU A 67 -3.76 -7.52 -11.85
N GLU A 68 -2.63 -7.36 -11.19
CA GLU A 68 -1.32 -7.43 -11.82
C GLU A 68 -0.51 -8.58 -11.26
N LYS A 69 0.43 -9.04 -12.08
CA LYS A 69 1.57 -9.83 -11.62
C LYS A 69 2.86 -9.15 -12.05
N GLU A 70 3.74 -8.93 -11.09
CA GLU A 70 5.04 -8.31 -11.29
C GLU A 70 6.10 -9.06 -10.47
N TYR A 71 7.32 -9.13 -10.98
CA TYR A 71 8.45 -9.63 -10.20
C TYR A 71 8.85 -8.63 -9.12
N ARG A 72 8.78 -9.03 -7.86
CA ARG A 72 9.22 -8.21 -6.72
C ARG A 72 10.55 -8.72 -6.19
N HIS A 73 11.63 -8.01 -6.53
CA HIS A 73 12.99 -8.42 -6.21
C HIS A 73 13.23 -8.67 -4.71
N GLY A 74 12.62 -7.85 -3.83
CA GLY A 74 12.78 -7.98 -2.37
C GLY A 74 12.29 -9.32 -1.79
N VAL A 75 11.38 -10.01 -2.48
CA VAL A 75 10.92 -11.36 -2.11
C VAL A 75 11.35 -12.44 -3.13
N GLY A 76 11.94 -12.04 -4.26
CA GLY A 76 12.40 -12.95 -5.30
C GLY A 76 11.29 -13.71 -6.04
N GLU A 77 10.06 -13.21 -6.01
CA GLU A 77 8.87 -13.90 -6.52
C GLU A 77 8.05 -13.01 -7.48
N ILE A 78 7.22 -13.64 -8.32
CA ILE A 78 6.15 -12.95 -9.05
C ILE A 78 4.95 -12.83 -8.12
N VAL A 79 4.53 -11.60 -7.81
CA VAL A 79 3.53 -11.30 -6.79
C VAL A 79 2.25 -10.78 -7.45
N TRP A 80 1.11 -11.24 -6.95
CA TRP A 80 -0.20 -10.66 -7.27
C TRP A 80 -0.42 -9.36 -6.50
N GLN A 81 -0.79 -8.29 -7.22
CA GLN A 81 -1.00 -6.97 -6.63
C GLN A 81 -2.09 -6.18 -7.37
N LEU A 82 -2.42 -5.02 -6.83
CA LEU A 82 -3.20 -3.99 -7.52
C LEU A 82 -2.25 -3.09 -8.33
N PRO A 83 -2.73 -2.50 -9.43
CA PRO A 83 -2.10 -1.33 -10.02
C PRO A 83 -1.92 -0.23 -8.97
N GLY A 84 -0.75 0.40 -8.93
CA GLY A 84 -0.42 1.38 -7.90
C GLY A 84 1.05 1.73 -7.78
N GLY A 85 1.30 2.89 -7.19
CA GLY A 85 2.63 3.47 -7.06
C GLY A 85 2.69 4.52 -5.97
N LEU A 86 3.68 5.42 -6.07
CA LEU A 86 3.86 6.50 -5.11
C LEU A 86 3.16 7.77 -5.60
N ALA A 87 2.44 8.44 -4.72
CA ALA A 87 1.96 9.79 -4.99
C ALA A 87 3.15 10.76 -5.10
N GLY A 88 3.18 11.56 -6.17
CA GLY A 88 4.27 12.46 -6.53
C GLY A 88 3.86 13.94 -6.59
N GLY A 89 4.77 14.82 -6.17
CA GLY A 89 4.62 16.26 -6.35
C GLY A 89 3.40 16.84 -5.64
N SER A 90 2.52 17.51 -6.40
CA SER A 90 1.31 18.16 -5.89
C SER A 90 0.01 17.41 -6.20
N GLU A 91 0.10 16.19 -6.74
CA GLU A 91 -1.08 15.42 -7.10
C GLU A 91 -1.84 14.95 -5.85
N THR A 92 -3.17 14.88 -5.95
CA THR A 92 -4.00 14.23 -4.93
C THR A 92 -3.81 12.71 -5.01
N LEU A 93 -4.08 12.01 -3.91
CA LEU A 93 -3.99 10.54 -3.88
C LEU A 93 -4.92 9.86 -4.91
N ARG A 94 -6.06 10.48 -5.22
CA ARG A 94 -6.98 10.01 -6.27
C ARG A 94 -6.34 10.16 -7.66
N GLU A 95 -5.72 11.30 -7.93
CA GLU A 95 -5.04 11.57 -9.20
C GLU A 95 -3.84 10.62 -9.39
N ALA A 96 -3.03 10.43 -8.34
CA ALA A 96 -1.93 9.47 -8.33
C ALA A 96 -2.41 8.06 -8.71
N GLY A 97 -3.45 7.54 -8.02
CA GLY A 97 -3.94 6.20 -8.30
C GLY A 97 -4.47 6.04 -9.73
N LEU A 98 -5.14 7.07 -10.27
CA LEU A 98 -5.65 7.04 -11.65
C LEU A 98 -4.53 7.12 -12.69
N ARG A 99 -3.48 7.89 -12.38
CA ARG A 99 -2.27 7.98 -13.19
C ARG A 99 -1.59 6.61 -13.28
N GLU A 100 -1.32 5.97 -12.14
CA GLU A 100 -0.70 4.64 -12.07
C GLU A 100 -1.54 3.58 -12.81
N LEU A 101 -2.86 3.53 -12.52
CA LEU A 101 -3.77 2.63 -13.22
C LEU A 101 -3.65 2.76 -14.74
N ARG A 102 -3.62 4.00 -15.25
CA ARG A 102 -3.49 4.27 -16.67
C ARG A 102 -2.12 3.86 -17.21
N GLU A 103 -1.03 4.26 -16.55
CA GLU A 103 0.34 4.02 -17.01
C GLU A 103 0.68 2.52 -17.04
N GLU A 104 0.25 1.77 -16.02
CA GLU A 104 0.54 0.34 -15.88
C GLU A 104 -0.38 -0.54 -16.74
N THR A 105 -1.64 -0.11 -16.95
CA THR A 105 -2.67 -0.99 -17.51
C THR A 105 -3.34 -0.52 -18.80
N GLY A 106 -3.28 0.79 -19.11
CA GLY A 106 -4.03 1.41 -20.20
C GLY A 106 -5.54 1.53 -19.94
N TYR A 107 -6.00 1.19 -18.74
CA TYR A 107 -7.41 1.33 -18.34
C TYR A 107 -7.67 2.63 -17.58
N ALA A 108 -8.85 3.20 -17.79
CA ALA A 108 -9.38 4.31 -17.00
C ALA A 108 -10.90 4.19 -16.89
N PRO A 109 -11.54 4.73 -15.83
CA PRO A 109 -12.99 4.83 -15.78
C PRO A 109 -13.48 5.81 -16.85
N ALA A 110 -14.58 5.49 -17.53
CA ALA A 110 -15.15 6.33 -18.60
C ALA A 110 -15.51 7.77 -18.15
N LEU A 111 -15.82 7.94 -16.87
CA LEU A 111 -16.04 9.24 -16.22
C LEU A 111 -15.35 9.23 -14.86
N ILE A 112 -14.79 10.36 -14.43
CA ILE A 112 -14.16 10.50 -13.11
C ILE A 112 -15.09 11.33 -12.22
N ASN A 113 -15.70 10.69 -11.22
CA ASN A 113 -16.50 11.31 -10.17
C ASN A 113 -16.61 10.37 -8.95
N ASP A 114 -17.32 10.78 -7.91
CA ASP A 114 -17.42 10.00 -6.66
C ASP A 114 -18.20 8.69 -6.76
N ARG A 115 -18.90 8.44 -7.88
CA ARG A 115 -19.54 7.15 -8.14
C ARG A 115 -18.62 6.18 -8.86
N THR A 116 -17.75 6.69 -9.72
CA THR A 116 -16.83 5.87 -10.54
C THR A 116 -15.48 5.70 -9.91
N VAL A 117 -15.06 6.59 -9.01
CA VAL A 117 -13.80 6.47 -8.26
C VAL A 117 -14.09 6.72 -6.79
N ARG A 118 -13.90 5.72 -5.92
CA ARG A 118 -14.24 5.80 -4.49
C ARG A 118 -13.02 5.50 -3.65
N TYR A 119 -12.78 6.32 -2.62
CA TYR A 119 -11.79 5.99 -1.60
C TYR A 119 -12.33 4.88 -0.71
N LEU A 120 -11.53 3.83 -0.50
CA LEU A 120 -11.88 2.70 0.37
C LEU A 120 -11.27 2.85 1.76
N GLY A 121 -10.02 3.30 1.83
CA GLY A 121 -9.31 3.46 3.09
C GLY A 121 -7.79 3.40 2.90
N SER A 122 -7.06 3.30 4.02
CA SER A 122 -5.61 3.16 4.01
C SER A 122 -5.14 2.19 5.09
N ILE A 123 -3.94 1.66 4.87
CA ILE A 123 -3.24 0.79 5.81
C ILE A 123 -1.84 1.33 6.07
N TRP A 124 -1.31 1.04 7.25
CA TRP A 124 0.14 1.12 7.49
C TRP A 124 0.79 -0.10 6.85
N ASP A 125 1.87 0.12 6.10
CA ASP A 125 2.56 -1.01 5.48
C ASP A 125 3.27 -1.83 6.56
N ASN A 126 4.08 -1.16 7.40
CA ASN A 126 4.72 -1.79 8.54
C ASN A 126 4.91 -0.76 9.67
N PRO A 127 3.93 -0.64 10.59
CA PRO A 127 3.95 0.38 11.64
C PRO A 127 5.08 0.18 12.67
N ALA A 128 5.72 -0.99 12.69
CA ALA A 128 6.93 -1.20 13.49
C ALA A 128 8.18 -0.61 12.81
N LEU A 129 8.21 -0.50 11.49
CA LEU A 129 9.36 0.06 10.79
C LEU A 129 9.18 1.51 10.40
N GLY A 130 7.97 2.06 10.35
CA GLY A 130 7.80 3.47 10.02
C GLY A 130 6.36 3.84 9.71
N ASP A 131 6.22 5.04 9.15
CA ASP A 131 4.96 5.68 8.81
C ASP A 131 4.57 5.50 7.33
N SER A 132 5.11 4.48 6.66
CA SER A 132 4.69 4.13 5.31
C SER A 132 3.22 3.71 5.29
N GLN A 133 2.45 4.30 4.38
CA GLN A 133 1.04 4.02 4.19
C GLN A 133 0.72 3.74 2.73
N SER A 134 -0.28 2.89 2.52
CA SER A 134 -0.89 2.63 1.22
C SER A 134 -2.37 2.99 1.26
N HIS A 135 -2.80 3.91 0.38
CA HIS A 135 -4.19 4.32 0.20
C HIS A 135 -4.83 3.54 -0.94
N ILE A 136 -6.08 3.11 -0.75
CA ILE A 136 -6.77 2.23 -1.70
C ILE A 136 -8.02 2.93 -2.22
N PHE A 137 -8.17 2.94 -3.54
CA PHE A 137 -9.37 3.41 -4.24
C PHE A 137 -10.01 2.26 -5.03
N ALA A 138 -11.31 2.31 -5.23
CA ALA A 138 -12.02 1.52 -6.23
C ALA A 138 -12.32 2.38 -7.45
N ALA A 139 -12.09 1.87 -8.65
CA ALA A 139 -12.49 2.50 -9.90
C ALA A 139 -13.46 1.57 -10.66
N TYR A 140 -14.57 2.09 -11.18
CA TYR A 140 -15.62 1.31 -11.81
C TYR A 140 -15.79 1.66 -13.29
N ASN A 141 -16.30 0.70 -14.06
CA ASN A 141 -16.55 0.82 -15.49
C ASN A 141 -15.27 1.21 -16.24
N LEU A 142 -14.21 0.43 -16.01
CA LEU A 142 -12.94 0.62 -16.68
C LEU A 142 -13.06 0.27 -18.17
N GLU A 143 -12.52 1.16 -18.99
CA GLU A 143 -12.38 0.99 -20.43
C GLU A 143 -10.90 1.06 -20.82
N GLN A 144 -10.51 0.26 -21.82
CA GLN A 144 -9.12 0.26 -22.32
C GLN A 144 -9.02 1.17 -23.53
N ASN A 145 -8.62 2.41 -23.31
CA ASN A 145 -8.57 3.42 -24.37
C ASN A 145 -7.22 4.15 -24.43
N GLU A 146 -6.26 3.78 -23.57
CA GLU A 146 -5.01 4.52 -23.39
C GLU A 146 -3.79 3.63 -23.71
N GLU A 147 -2.71 4.28 -24.17
CA GLU A 147 -1.43 3.61 -24.42
C GLU A 147 -0.74 3.28 -23.09
N ILE A 148 -0.24 2.04 -22.97
CA ILE A 148 0.50 1.59 -21.79
C ILE A 148 1.88 2.26 -21.79
N ALA A 149 2.26 2.88 -20.68
CA ALA A 149 3.48 3.69 -20.54
C ALA A 149 4.26 3.32 -19.27
N ARG A 150 4.59 2.03 -19.12
CA ARG A 150 5.31 1.46 -17.97
C ARG A 150 6.76 1.90 -17.88
N ASP A 151 7.31 1.89 -16.66
CA ASP A 151 8.76 1.94 -16.45
C ASP A 151 9.42 0.68 -17.06
N PRO A 152 10.62 0.77 -17.67
CA PRO A 152 11.34 -0.40 -18.17
C PRO A 152 11.57 -1.53 -17.16
N ALA A 153 11.58 -1.22 -15.85
CA ALA A 153 11.69 -2.21 -14.77
C ALA A 153 10.35 -2.90 -14.42
N GLU A 154 9.23 -2.42 -14.95
CA GLU A 154 7.88 -2.92 -14.65
C GLU A 154 7.44 -3.99 -15.66
N ALA A 155 7.95 -5.21 -15.44
CA ALA A 155 7.50 -6.40 -16.17
C ALA A 155 6.15 -6.90 -15.63
N ILE A 156 5.07 -6.18 -15.97
CA ILE A 156 3.71 -6.42 -15.48
C ILE A 156 2.89 -7.29 -16.46
N SER A 157 2.13 -8.24 -15.93
CA SER A 157 1.05 -8.92 -16.67
C SER A 157 -0.31 -8.67 -16.02
N LEU A 158 -1.34 -8.41 -16.84
CA LEU A 158 -2.68 -8.04 -16.41
C LEU A 158 -3.63 -9.24 -16.39
N HIS A 159 -4.45 -9.33 -15.36
CA HIS A 159 -5.35 -10.46 -15.12
C HIS A 159 -6.69 -9.98 -14.58
N TRP A 160 -7.77 -10.33 -15.26
CA TRP A 160 -9.13 -10.11 -14.76
C TRP A 160 -9.58 -11.26 -13.89
N GLN A 161 -9.93 -10.99 -12.64
CA GLN A 161 -10.45 -11.99 -11.69
C GLN A 161 -11.82 -11.62 -11.18
N ARG A 162 -12.60 -12.62 -10.76
CA ARG A 162 -13.83 -12.33 -9.99
C ARG A 162 -13.44 -11.96 -8.57
N PRO A 163 -14.11 -11.00 -7.91
CA PRO A 163 -13.79 -10.65 -6.52
C PRO A 163 -13.70 -11.87 -5.59
N TYR A 164 -14.63 -12.82 -5.71
CA TYR A 164 -14.67 -14.03 -4.87
C TYR A 164 -13.40 -14.89 -4.95
N TRP A 165 -12.60 -14.78 -6.03
CA TRP A 165 -11.33 -15.48 -6.16
C TRP A 165 -10.34 -15.08 -5.07
N LEU A 166 -10.39 -13.82 -4.60
CA LEU A 166 -9.50 -13.31 -3.56
C LEU A 166 -9.60 -14.11 -2.25
N LYS A 167 -10.79 -14.63 -1.90
CA LYS A 167 -10.97 -15.39 -0.66
C LYS A 167 -10.05 -16.60 -0.60
N GLU A 168 -10.09 -17.44 -1.63
CA GLU A 168 -9.27 -18.64 -1.68
C GLU A 168 -7.80 -18.32 -2.01
N ALA A 169 -7.55 -17.35 -2.89
CA ALA A 169 -6.19 -16.96 -3.23
C ALA A 169 -5.41 -16.41 -2.02
N ILE A 170 -6.06 -15.63 -1.16
CA ILE A 170 -5.48 -15.16 0.11
C ILE A 170 -5.30 -16.34 1.07
N ARG A 171 -6.33 -17.17 1.25
CA ARG A 171 -6.31 -18.28 2.22
C ARG A 171 -5.25 -19.34 1.89
N SER A 172 -5.01 -19.59 0.62
CA SER A 172 -4.00 -20.53 0.11
C SER A 172 -2.58 -19.94 0.04
N GLY A 173 -2.41 -18.64 0.27
CA GLY A 173 -1.11 -17.97 0.18
C GLY A 173 -0.64 -17.65 -1.24
N ILE A 174 -1.51 -17.81 -2.25
CA ILE A 174 -1.25 -17.34 -3.62
C ILE A 174 -1.16 -15.81 -3.64
N VAL A 175 -2.04 -15.14 -2.89
CA VAL A 175 -1.99 -13.70 -2.63
C VAL A 175 -1.40 -13.48 -1.24
N ARG A 176 -0.23 -12.85 -1.20
CA ARG A 176 0.48 -12.45 0.02
C ARG A 176 0.72 -10.93 0.10
N ASP A 177 0.36 -10.20 -0.94
CA ASP A 177 0.50 -8.74 -0.95
C ASP A 177 -0.48 -8.08 0.03
N ARG A 178 0.06 -7.21 0.90
CA ARG A 178 -0.70 -6.62 2.00
C ARG A 178 -1.80 -5.66 1.51
N VAL A 179 -1.53 -4.94 0.42
CA VAL A 179 -2.47 -3.95 -0.13
C VAL A 179 -3.64 -4.67 -0.79
N LEU A 180 -3.36 -5.74 -1.54
CA LEU A 180 -4.40 -6.58 -2.13
C LEU A 180 -5.24 -7.32 -1.06
N VAL A 181 -4.62 -7.81 0.01
CA VAL A 181 -5.35 -8.39 1.16
C VAL A 181 -6.26 -7.36 1.81
N ALA A 182 -5.77 -6.14 2.05
CA ALA A 182 -6.57 -5.05 2.62
C ALA A 182 -7.71 -4.62 1.68
N ALA A 183 -7.46 -4.56 0.37
CA ALA A 183 -8.51 -4.27 -0.61
C ALA A 183 -9.63 -5.30 -0.56
N ALA A 184 -9.31 -6.59 -0.42
CA ALA A 184 -10.32 -7.64 -0.21
C ALA A 184 -11.16 -7.38 1.06
N ALA A 185 -10.54 -6.93 2.15
CA ALA A 185 -11.25 -6.57 3.38
C ALA A 185 -12.21 -5.39 3.17
N TYR A 186 -11.77 -4.34 2.46
CA TYR A 186 -12.66 -3.22 2.12
C TYR A 186 -13.81 -3.63 1.20
N LEU A 187 -13.57 -4.51 0.22
CA LEU A 187 -14.64 -5.04 -0.61
C LEU A 187 -15.67 -5.83 0.21
N MET A 188 -15.26 -6.59 1.22
CA MET A 188 -16.19 -7.30 2.10
C MET A 188 -17.03 -6.32 2.93
N ILE A 189 -16.43 -5.24 3.45
CA ILE A 189 -17.14 -4.18 4.19
C ILE A 189 -18.20 -3.52 3.31
N ASP A 190 -17.86 -3.27 2.04
CA ASP A 190 -18.75 -2.63 1.06
C ASP A 190 -19.77 -3.61 0.43
N GLY A 191 -19.77 -4.89 0.81
CA GLY A 191 -20.68 -5.91 0.27
C GLY A 191 -20.40 -6.34 -1.17
N LEU A 192 -19.17 -6.11 -1.64
CA LEU A 192 -18.69 -6.44 -2.99
C LEU A 192 -17.92 -7.76 -3.07
N LEU A 193 -17.75 -8.44 -1.93
CA LEU A 193 -17.07 -9.73 -1.78
C LEU A 193 -17.77 -10.62 -0.73
#